data_AF-A0A2N3FS45-F1
#
_entry.id   AF-A0A2N3FS45-F1
#
_cell.length_a   1.000
_cell.length_b   1.000
_cell.length_c   1.000
_cell.angle_alpha   90.00
_cell.angle_beta   90.00
_cell.angle_gamma   90.00
#
_symmetry.space_group_name_H-M   'P 1'
#
loop_
_entity.id
_entity.type
_entity.pdbx_description
1 polymer ?
#
loop_
_entity_poly.entity_id
_entity_poly.type
_entity_poly.pdbx_seq_one_letter_code
_entity_poly.pdbx_strand_id
1 'polypeptide(L)'
;RVAAIRFPRISNATDLDALAAEPGLDVFATASPSDVESADLVVLPGSRSTLADLDWLRRHGLADALAARAAAGRPVLGICGGYQMLTETIDDPVESSLGVEPGLGLLPGRVRFSEEKVLGRPRGSWHGHQVTAYEIHHGVVEVTGGEPFLDGVRHGSTWGTIWHGAFENDDFRRAWLTTVAEAVGSTWRPVPGQPGFAERRAQMLDTLADALVEHVDLDALLARALG
;
A
#
# COMPACT_ATOMS: atom_id res chain seq x y z
N ARG A 1 -5.01 -10.40 -10.52
CA ARG A 1 -4.33 -10.92 -9.30
C ARG A 1 -3.40 -9.85 -8.75
N VAL A 2 -3.60 -9.46 -7.50
CA VAL A 2 -2.79 -8.47 -6.79
C VAL A 2 -2.06 -9.18 -5.65
N ALA A 3 -0.74 -9.17 -5.69
CA ALA A 3 0.09 -9.72 -4.63
C ALA A 3 0.54 -8.58 -3.70
N ALA A 4 0.19 -8.67 -2.42
CA ALA A 4 0.69 -7.76 -1.40
C ALA A 4 1.86 -8.41 -0.65
N ILE A 5 2.99 -7.71 -0.52
CA ILE A 5 4.11 -8.24 0.24
C ILE A 5 3.76 -8.32 1.73
N ARG A 6 3.88 -9.53 2.29
CA ARG A 6 3.66 -9.79 3.71
C ARG A 6 4.94 -9.50 4.51
N PHE A 7 5.21 -8.22 4.74
CA PHE A 7 6.31 -7.81 5.59
C PHE A 7 6.20 -8.38 7.02
N PRO A 8 7.31 -8.78 7.66
CA PRO A 8 7.31 -9.16 9.07
C PRO A 8 6.78 -8.06 10.00
N ARG A 9 6.97 -6.79 9.62
CA ARG A 9 6.56 -5.61 10.40
C ARG A 9 5.59 -4.72 9.63
N ILE A 10 4.66 -5.35 8.91
CA ILE A 10 3.63 -4.64 8.15
C ILE A 10 2.91 -3.60 9.02
N SER A 11 2.75 -2.41 8.47
CA SER A 11 1.96 -1.33 9.03
C SER A 11 0.77 -1.06 8.12
N ASN A 12 -0.33 -0.61 8.72
CA ASN A 12 -1.48 -0.09 8.00
C ASN A 12 -2.00 -1.02 6.88
N ALA A 13 -2.25 -2.29 7.22
CA ALA A 13 -2.76 -3.28 6.26
C ALA A 13 -4.10 -2.88 5.60
N THR A 14 -4.80 -1.90 6.17
CA THR A 14 -6.06 -1.35 5.66
C THR A 14 -5.96 -0.72 4.28
N ASP A 15 -4.77 -0.30 3.83
CA ASP A 15 -4.59 0.17 2.45
C ASP A 15 -4.92 -0.92 1.41
N LEU A 16 -4.75 -2.19 1.79
CA LEU A 16 -5.09 -3.34 0.95
C LEU A 16 -6.58 -3.65 0.98
N ASP A 17 -7.29 -3.31 2.04
CA ASP A 17 -8.73 -3.60 2.19
C ASP A 17 -9.53 -2.92 1.08
N ALA A 18 -9.17 -1.70 0.71
CA ALA A 18 -9.82 -0.99 -0.39
C ALA A 18 -9.63 -1.67 -1.75
N LEU A 19 -8.45 -2.25 -1.98
CA LEU A 19 -8.18 -3.06 -3.17
C LEU A 19 -8.93 -4.40 -3.12
N ALA A 20 -8.93 -5.06 -1.96
CA ALA A 20 -9.56 -6.36 -1.75
C ALA A 20 -11.09 -6.29 -1.83
N ALA A 21 -11.68 -5.15 -1.48
CA ALA A 21 -13.11 -4.91 -1.58
C ALA A 21 -13.59 -4.65 -3.01
N GLU A 22 -12.68 -4.40 -3.97
CA GLU A 22 -13.05 -4.10 -5.34
C GLU A 22 -13.45 -5.38 -6.10
N PRO A 23 -14.67 -5.45 -6.68
CA PRO A 23 -15.11 -6.64 -7.39
C PRO A 23 -14.19 -7.04 -8.54
N GLY A 24 -13.91 -8.34 -8.64
CA GLY A 24 -13.06 -8.90 -9.69
C GLY A 24 -11.55 -8.78 -9.42
N LEU A 25 -11.14 -8.21 -8.29
CA LEU A 25 -9.77 -8.32 -7.80
C LEU A 25 -9.63 -9.56 -6.91
N ASP A 26 -8.54 -10.28 -7.12
CA ASP A 26 -8.03 -11.31 -6.21
C ASP A 26 -6.79 -10.74 -5.54
N VAL A 27 -6.92 -10.33 -4.28
CA VAL A 27 -5.85 -9.71 -3.48
C VAL A 27 -5.40 -10.70 -2.42
N PHE A 28 -4.11 -11.02 -2.41
CA PHE A 28 -3.55 -11.97 -1.46
C PHE A 28 -2.19 -11.50 -0.94
N ALA A 29 -1.89 -11.85 0.31
CA ALA A 29 -0.60 -11.58 0.92
C ALA A 29 0.40 -12.69 0.58
N THR A 30 1.64 -12.33 0.24
CA THR A 30 2.68 -13.30 -0.14
C THR A 30 4.06 -12.92 0.40
N ALA A 31 4.89 -13.94 0.57
CA ALA A 31 6.34 -13.84 0.80
C ALA A 31 7.12 -14.66 -0.25
N SER A 32 6.47 -15.06 -1.36
CA SER A 32 7.06 -15.87 -2.42
C SER A 32 7.53 -15.02 -3.60
N PRO A 33 8.80 -15.13 -4.03
CA PRO A 33 9.27 -14.52 -5.28
C PRO A 33 8.43 -14.91 -6.51
N SER A 34 7.95 -16.16 -6.58
CA SER A 34 7.14 -16.64 -7.71
C SER A 34 5.79 -15.91 -7.82
N ASP A 35 5.23 -15.48 -6.69
CA ASP A 35 3.98 -14.71 -6.68
C ASP A 35 4.23 -13.26 -7.12
N VAL A 36 5.35 -12.67 -6.68
CA VAL A 36 5.82 -11.35 -7.13
C VAL A 36 6.03 -11.34 -8.64
N GLU A 37 6.65 -12.39 -9.17
CA GLU A 37 6.85 -12.55 -10.60
C GLU A 37 5.54 -12.78 -11.35
N SER A 38 4.59 -13.55 -10.83
CA SER A 38 3.40 -13.94 -11.62
C SER A 38 2.21 -12.98 -11.52
N ALA A 39 2.08 -12.18 -10.47
CA ALA A 39 0.92 -11.31 -10.25
C ALA A 39 0.75 -10.19 -11.29
N ASP A 40 -0.44 -9.61 -11.42
CA ASP A 40 -0.71 -8.47 -12.31
C ASP A 40 -0.25 -7.15 -11.69
N LEU A 41 -0.36 -7.05 -10.37
CA LEU A 41 0.12 -5.93 -9.57
C LEU A 41 0.81 -6.49 -8.32
N VAL A 42 1.93 -5.88 -7.94
CA VAL A 42 2.57 -6.12 -6.65
C VAL A 42 2.48 -4.85 -5.81
N VAL A 43 2.04 -4.99 -4.56
CA VAL A 43 1.94 -3.89 -3.59
C VAL A 43 2.93 -4.13 -2.45
N LEU A 44 3.79 -3.15 -2.18
CA LEU A 44 4.58 -3.04 -0.96
C LEU A 44 3.80 -2.11 0.00
N PRO A 45 3.11 -2.66 1.02
CA PRO A 45 2.37 -1.85 1.98
C PRO A 45 3.31 -1.08 2.91
N GLY A 46 2.75 -0.32 3.86
CA GLY A 46 3.53 0.33 4.89
C GLY A 46 4.36 -0.67 5.72
N SER A 47 5.51 -0.21 6.20
CA SER A 47 6.35 -0.92 7.17
C SER A 47 6.55 -0.05 8.41
N ARG A 48 6.70 -0.68 9.59
CA ARG A 48 7.11 0.00 10.83
C ARG A 48 8.63 0.01 11.05
N SER A 49 9.40 -0.58 10.13
CA SER A 49 10.86 -0.60 10.18
C SER A 49 11.39 -0.82 8.77
N THR A 50 11.50 0.29 8.03
CA THR A 50 11.74 0.29 6.58
C THR A 50 13.02 -0.47 6.20
N LEU A 51 14.15 -0.19 6.88
CA LEU A 51 15.41 -0.87 6.55
C LEU A 51 15.43 -2.35 6.96
N ALA A 52 14.82 -2.71 8.08
CA ALA A 52 14.79 -4.11 8.52
C ALA A 52 13.91 -4.99 7.61
N ASP A 53 12.83 -4.44 7.08
CA ASP A 53 11.97 -5.14 6.11
C ASP A 53 12.59 -5.14 4.70
N LEU A 54 13.34 -4.10 4.31
CA LEU A 54 14.14 -4.10 3.08
C LEU A 54 15.22 -5.18 3.08
N ASP A 55 15.96 -5.30 4.18
CA ASP A 55 16.94 -6.38 4.37
C ASP A 55 16.25 -7.76 4.35
N TRP A 56 15.05 -7.87 4.93
CA TRP A 56 14.25 -9.08 4.80
C TRP A 56 13.87 -9.40 3.35
N LEU A 57 13.43 -8.43 2.53
CA LEU A 57 13.15 -8.62 1.11
C LEU A 57 14.36 -9.20 0.36
N ARG A 58 15.55 -8.63 0.62
CA ARG A 58 16.80 -9.05 0.00
C ARG A 58 17.13 -10.50 0.34
N ARG A 59 17.08 -10.86 1.63
CA ARG A 59 17.36 -12.24 2.08
C ARG A 59 16.40 -13.29 1.55
N HIS A 60 15.19 -12.91 1.16
CA HIS A 60 14.16 -13.84 0.66
C HIS A 60 14.02 -13.82 -0.87
N GLY A 61 14.93 -13.14 -1.59
CA GLY A 61 14.90 -13.06 -3.05
C GLY A 61 13.75 -12.22 -3.63
N LEU A 62 13.00 -11.52 -2.78
CA LEU A 62 11.88 -10.67 -3.21
C LEU A 62 12.37 -9.38 -3.86
N ALA A 63 13.52 -8.85 -3.40
CA ALA A 63 14.15 -7.68 -4.01
C ALA A 63 14.50 -7.91 -5.49
N ASP A 64 15.10 -9.06 -5.80
CA ASP A 64 15.46 -9.42 -7.18
C ASP A 64 14.22 -9.66 -8.04
N ALA A 65 13.20 -10.32 -7.50
CA ALA A 65 11.91 -10.51 -8.19
C ALA A 65 11.22 -9.17 -8.51
N LEU A 66 11.25 -8.21 -7.57
CA LEU A 66 10.72 -6.86 -7.79
C LEU A 66 11.50 -6.11 -8.86
N ALA A 67 12.83 -6.20 -8.85
CA ALA A 67 13.69 -5.57 -9.86
C ALA A 67 13.44 -6.15 -11.25
N ALA A 68 13.39 -7.48 -11.38
CA ALA A 68 13.08 -8.16 -12.65
C ALA A 68 11.68 -7.79 -13.16
N ARG A 69 10.70 -7.73 -12.26
CA ARG A 69 9.33 -7.30 -12.57
C ARG A 69 9.27 -5.87 -13.11
N ALA A 70 9.91 -4.94 -12.42
CA ALA A 70 9.96 -3.54 -12.84
C ALA A 70 10.69 -3.37 -14.18
N ALA A 71 11.80 -4.09 -14.39
CA ALA A 71 12.52 -4.12 -15.67
C ALA A 71 11.67 -4.66 -16.83
N ALA A 72 10.75 -5.59 -16.55
CA ALA A 72 9.78 -6.08 -17.52
C ALA A 72 8.57 -5.13 -17.73
N GLY A 73 8.59 -3.93 -17.15
CA GLY A 73 7.51 -2.94 -17.26
C GLY A 73 6.23 -3.35 -16.54
N ARG A 74 6.31 -4.26 -15.56
CA ARG A 74 5.13 -4.78 -14.86
C ARG A 74 4.80 -3.95 -13.61
N PRO A 75 3.51 -3.77 -13.27
CA PRO A 75 3.10 -2.88 -12.21
C PRO A 75 3.62 -3.21 -10.80
N VAL A 76 4.16 -2.20 -10.12
CA VAL A 76 4.56 -2.22 -8.69
C VAL A 76 4.07 -0.95 -8.00
N LEU A 77 3.41 -1.08 -6.85
CA LEU A 77 2.97 0.03 -6.01
C LEU A 77 3.66 -0.05 -4.65
N GLY A 78 4.30 1.03 -4.20
CA GLY A 78 4.74 1.21 -2.82
C GLY A 78 3.88 2.22 -2.08
N ILE A 79 3.56 1.93 -0.83
CA ILE A 79 2.83 2.84 0.06
C ILE A 79 3.65 3.06 1.32
N CYS A 80 3.87 4.32 1.70
CA CYS A 80 4.62 4.72 2.90
C CYS A 80 5.98 4.01 2.99
N GLY A 81 6.23 3.17 4.00
CA GLY A 81 7.47 2.38 4.11
C GLY A 81 7.78 1.56 2.85
N GLY A 82 6.77 1.00 2.18
CA GLY A 82 6.95 0.31 0.91
C GLY A 82 7.39 1.24 -0.23
N TYR A 83 6.89 2.48 -0.27
CA TYR A 83 7.38 3.50 -1.20
C TYR A 83 8.84 3.86 -0.89
N GLN A 84 9.16 4.10 0.38
CA GLN A 84 10.52 4.41 0.82
C GLN A 84 11.52 3.30 0.44
N MET A 85 11.15 2.02 0.53
CA MET A 85 12.01 0.91 0.08
C MET A 85 12.31 0.94 -1.42
N LEU A 86 11.40 1.47 -2.24
CA LEU A 86 11.54 1.53 -3.70
C LEU A 86 12.47 2.65 -4.18
N THR A 87 12.85 3.60 -3.32
CA THR A 87 13.70 4.74 -3.69
C THR A 87 15.18 4.34 -3.86
N GLU A 88 16.03 5.30 -4.24
CA GLU A 88 17.46 5.06 -4.48
C GLU A 88 18.24 4.84 -3.19
N THR A 89 17.99 5.68 -2.18
CA THR A 89 18.69 5.64 -0.89
C THR A 89 17.74 5.92 0.26
N ILE A 90 18.08 5.39 1.43
CA ILE A 90 17.35 5.57 2.68
C ILE A 90 18.38 5.91 3.77
N ASP A 91 18.31 7.14 4.26
CA ASP A 91 19.07 7.63 5.42
C ASP A 91 18.15 7.58 6.64
N ASP A 92 18.34 6.58 7.49
CA ASP A 92 17.51 6.37 8.67
C ASP A 92 18.36 6.34 9.95
N PRO A 93 18.69 7.51 10.52
CA PRO A 93 19.43 7.62 11.78
C PRO A 93 18.56 7.44 13.03
N VAL A 94 17.24 7.26 12.86
CA VAL A 94 16.26 7.28 13.96
C VAL A 94 15.83 5.87 14.33
N GLU A 95 15.40 5.09 13.33
CA GLU A 95 14.95 3.71 13.52
C GLU A 95 16.06 2.70 13.25
N SER A 96 17.13 3.13 12.58
CA SER A 96 18.34 2.35 12.31
C SER A 96 19.61 3.12 12.71
N SER A 97 20.70 2.40 13.00
CA SER A 97 22.02 3.00 13.19
C SER A 97 22.98 2.70 12.03
N LEU A 98 22.41 2.32 10.88
CA LEU A 98 23.17 1.82 9.71
C LEU A 98 23.70 2.96 8.83
N GLY A 99 23.18 4.18 8.98
CA GLY A 99 23.52 5.32 8.13
C GLY A 99 22.71 5.32 6.83
N VAL A 100 23.35 5.73 5.72
CA VAL A 100 22.71 5.77 4.40
C VAL A 100 22.82 4.41 3.73
N GLU A 101 21.68 3.76 3.55
CA GLU A 101 21.58 2.46 2.88
C GLU A 101 21.00 2.62 1.47
N PRO A 102 21.41 1.78 0.50
CA PRO A 102 20.73 1.73 -0.79
C PRO A 102 19.29 1.23 -0.59
N GLY A 103 18.34 1.80 -1.33
CA GLY A 103 17.01 1.23 -1.49
C GLY A 103 16.98 0.16 -2.59
N LEU A 104 15.82 -0.06 -3.21
CA LEU A 104 15.69 -0.92 -4.39
C LEU A 104 15.98 -0.16 -5.70
N GLY A 105 16.01 1.17 -5.68
CA GLY A 105 16.36 2.00 -6.84
C GLY A 105 15.36 1.93 -7.99
N LEU A 106 14.08 1.63 -7.70
CA LEU A 106 13.02 1.53 -8.70
C LEU A 106 12.31 2.88 -8.93
N LEU A 107 12.37 3.79 -7.96
CA LEU A 107 11.83 5.14 -8.03
C LEU A 107 12.91 6.19 -7.79
N PRO A 108 12.92 7.30 -8.56
CA PRO A 108 13.89 8.37 -8.40
C PRO A 108 13.57 9.21 -7.16
N GLY A 109 14.25 8.90 -6.07
CA GLY A 109 14.13 9.67 -4.85
C GLY A 109 15.06 9.20 -3.75
N ARG A 110 15.13 10.00 -2.68
CA ARG A 110 15.96 9.74 -1.50
C ARG A 110 15.14 9.95 -0.25
N VAL A 111 15.22 9.00 0.68
CA VAL A 111 14.48 9.06 1.94
C VAL A 111 15.42 9.54 3.02
N ARG A 112 14.94 10.45 3.86
CA ARG A 112 15.61 10.84 5.10
C ARG A 112 14.62 10.77 6.25
N PHE A 113 14.96 10.01 7.29
CA PHE A 113 14.20 9.98 8.53
C PHE A 113 14.66 11.09 9.48
N SER A 114 13.71 11.63 10.22
CA SER A 114 13.95 12.55 11.32
C SER A 114 13.10 12.16 12.53
N GLU A 115 13.49 12.61 13.72
CA GLU A 115 12.70 12.38 14.95
C GLU A 115 11.33 13.04 14.87
N GLU A 116 11.22 14.11 14.08
CA GLU A 116 9.96 14.80 13.84
C GLU A 116 9.04 13.91 13.01
N LYS A 117 7.88 13.63 13.60
CA LYS A 117 6.85 12.83 12.96
C LYS A 117 5.92 13.73 12.15
N VAL A 118 5.79 13.44 10.86
CA VAL A 118 4.79 14.08 10.00
C VAL A 118 3.43 13.41 10.23
N LEU A 119 2.43 14.23 10.53
CA LEU A 119 1.04 13.84 10.74
C LEU A 119 0.14 14.78 9.95
N GLY A 120 -0.70 14.22 9.09
CA GLY A 120 -1.53 15.04 8.22
C GLY A 120 -2.74 14.32 7.66
N ARG A 121 -3.67 15.12 7.12
CA ARG A 121 -4.83 14.64 6.35
C ARG A 121 -4.88 15.38 5.01
N PRO A 122 -3.92 15.10 4.12
CA PRO A 122 -3.79 15.84 2.89
C PRO A 122 -4.95 15.56 1.93
N ARG A 123 -5.11 16.49 0.99
CA ARG A 123 -6.03 16.37 -0.12
C ARG A 123 -5.29 16.70 -1.40
N GLY A 124 -5.61 15.98 -2.47
CA GLY A 124 -5.03 16.19 -3.78
C GLY A 124 -5.96 15.68 -4.86
N SER A 125 -5.41 15.50 -6.06
CA SER A 125 -6.14 14.89 -7.16
C SER A 125 -5.19 14.15 -8.10
N TRP A 126 -5.72 13.15 -8.80
CA TRP A 126 -5.00 12.44 -9.85
C TRP A 126 -5.92 12.25 -11.05
N HIS A 127 -5.50 12.75 -12.22
CA HIS A 127 -6.30 12.80 -13.45
C HIS A 127 -7.74 13.31 -13.24
N GLY A 128 -7.92 14.32 -12.39
CA GLY A 128 -9.23 14.93 -12.10
C GLY A 128 -10.03 14.24 -10.99
N HIS A 129 -9.63 13.05 -10.54
CA HIS A 129 -10.25 12.38 -9.40
C HIS A 129 -9.71 12.96 -8.09
N GLN A 130 -10.60 13.41 -7.21
CA GLN A 130 -10.22 13.93 -5.90
C GLN A 130 -9.73 12.79 -5.00
N VAL A 131 -8.69 13.09 -4.21
CA VAL A 131 -8.09 12.13 -3.29
C VAL A 131 -7.98 12.77 -1.91
N THR A 132 -8.53 12.10 -0.93
CA THR A 132 -8.31 12.40 0.49
C THR A 132 -7.48 11.28 1.11
N ALA A 133 -6.56 11.64 1.99
CA ALA A 133 -5.64 10.67 2.58
C ALA A 133 -5.28 11.07 4.01
N TYR A 134 -4.44 10.25 4.63
CA TYR A 134 -3.70 10.61 5.82
C TYR A 134 -2.24 10.18 5.69
N GLU A 135 -1.38 10.85 6.45
CA GLU A 135 0.05 10.57 6.48
C GLU A 135 0.51 10.48 7.93
N ILE A 136 1.36 9.49 8.20
CA ILE A 136 1.91 9.21 9.52
C ILE A 136 3.29 8.56 9.39
N HIS A 137 4.34 9.37 9.30
CA HIS A 137 5.68 8.87 8.98
C HIS A 137 6.79 9.77 9.53
N HIS A 138 7.98 9.17 9.67
CA HIS A 138 9.22 9.87 9.99
C HIS A 138 10.07 10.12 8.74
N GLY A 139 10.10 9.17 7.81
CA GLY A 139 10.85 9.29 6.55
C GLY A 139 10.18 10.23 5.55
N VAL A 140 10.88 11.28 5.14
CA VAL A 140 10.47 12.19 4.05
C VAL A 140 11.19 11.81 2.77
N VAL A 141 10.46 11.76 1.65
CA VAL A 141 11.03 11.44 0.35
C VAL A 141 11.29 12.70 -0.45
N GLU A 142 12.55 12.95 -0.77
CA GLU A 142 12.95 13.93 -1.78
C GLU A 142 12.90 13.26 -3.16
N VAL A 143 11.93 13.65 -3.98
CA VAL A 143 11.77 13.13 -5.35
C VAL A 143 12.75 13.83 -6.29
N THR A 144 13.53 13.05 -7.05
CA THR A 144 14.61 13.55 -7.92
C THR A 144 14.28 13.47 -9.41
N GLY A 145 13.14 12.89 -9.79
CA GLY A 145 12.69 12.73 -11.17
C GLY A 145 11.33 12.05 -11.26
N GLY A 146 10.92 11.63 -12.47
CA GLY A 146 9.68 10.88 -12.68
C GLY A 146 8.42 11.74 -12.88
N GLU A 147 7.27 11.07 -13.00
CA GLU A 147 5.95 11.68 -13.15
C GLU A 147 5.28 11.83 -11.77
N PRO A 148 4.63 12.96 -11.46
CA PRO A 148 3.90 13.10 -10.20
C PRO A 148 2.81 12.04 -10.01
N PHE A 149 2.75 11.45 -8.83
CA PHE A 149 1.68 10.53 -8.42
C PHE A 149 1.31 10.79 -6.97
N LEU A 150 0.18 11.49 -6.77
CA LEU A 150 -0.22 12.01 -5.44
C LEU A 150 0.90 12.89 -4.84
N ASP A 151 1.38 12.58 -3.65
CA ASP A 151 2.54 13.20 -3.00
C ASP A 151 3.89 12.59 -3.41
N GLY A 152 3.86 11.46 -4.11
CA GLY A 152 5.05 10.75 -4.54
C GLY A 152 5.21 10.79 -6.04
N VAL A 153 5.67 9.68 -6.58
CA VAL A 153 6.21 9.61 -7.92
C VAL A 153 5.87 8.29 -8.60
N ARG A 154 5.71 8.36 -9.92
CA ARG A 154 5.71 7.24 -10.82
C ARG A 154 6.95 7.28 -11.70
N HIS A 155 7.58 6.13 -11.89
CA HIS A 155 8.62 5.95 -12.90
C HIS A 155 8.40 4.61 -13.61
N GLY A 156 8.17 4.67 -14.93
CA GLY A 156 7.77 3.50 -15.71
C GLY A 156 6.50 2.83 -15.19
N SER A 157 6.61 1.58 -14.77
CA SER A 157 5.54 0.77 -14.19
C SER A 157 5.59 0.70 -12.66
N THR A 158 6.35 1.58 -12.00
CA THR A 158 6.42 1.64 -10.55
C THR A 158 5.80 2.94 -10.06
N TRP A 159 4.96 2.86 -9.03
CA TRP A 159 4.30 3.98 -8.37
C TRP A 159 4.63 3.99 -6.88
N GLY A 160 4.77 5.17 -6.30
CA GLY A 160 5.04 5.35 -4.88
C GLY A 160 4.32 6.56 -4.30
N THR A 161 3.77 6.42 -3.11
CA THR A 161 3.06 7.47 -2.36
C THR A 161 3.24 7.26 -0.86
N ILE A 162 3.36 8.32 -0.06
CA ILE A 162 3.34 8.19 1.41
C ILE A 162 1.90 8.14 1.93
N TRP A 163 0.94 8.62 1.14
CA TRP A 163 -0.46 8.73 1.53
C TRP A 163 -1.11 7.36 1.75
N HIS A 164 -1.47 7.13 3.02
CA HIS A 164 -2.35 6.05 3.41
C HIS A 164 -3.82 6.44 3.18
N GLY A 165 -4.68 5.45 2.97
CA GLY A 165 -6.09 5.65 2.68
C GLY A 165 -6.37 6.26 1.31
N ALA A 166 -5.34 6.59 0.51
CA ALA A 166 -5.53 7.17 -0.82
C ALA A 166 -6.39 6.27 -1.71
N PHE A 167 -6.20 4.95 -1.62
CA PHE A 167 -6.97 3.97 -2.37
C PHE A 167 -8.38 3.74 -1.82
N GLU A 168 -8.78 4.32 -0.69
CA GLU A 168 -10.17 4.28 -0.22
C GLU A 168 -11.10 5.17 -1.08
N ASN A 169 -10.54 6.14 -1.80
CA ASN A 169 -11.28 7.01 -2.71
C ASN A 169 -11.69 6.23 -3.96
N ASP A 170 -12.97 5.86 -4.07
CA ASP A 170 -13.46 4.90 -5.07
C ASP A 170 -13.17 5.31 -6.53
N ASP A 171 -13.47 6.56 -6.89
CA ASP A 171 -13.27 7.05 -8.26
C ASP A 171 -11.78 7.04 -8.65
N PHE A 172 -10.91 7.48 -7.74
CA PHE A 172 -9.46 7.43 -7.93
C PHE A 172 -8.96 5.98 -8.03
N ARG A 173 -9.32 5.11 -7.07
CA ARG A 173 -8.88 3.71 -7.04
C ARG A 173 -9.27 3.00 -8.33
N ARG A 174 -10.52 3.15 -8.78
CA ARG A 174 -11.05 2.50 -9.98
C ARG A 174 -10.40 3.03 -11.26
N ALA A 175 -10.16 4.34 -11.35
CA ALA A 175 -9.43 4.93 -12.47
C ALA A 175 -7.99 4.41 -12.52
N TRP A 176 -7.28 4.40 -11.40
CA TRP A 176 -5.91 3.90 -11.31
C TRP A 176 -5.82 2.40 -11.61
N LEU A 177 -6.73 1.58 -11.07
CA LEU A 177 -6.80 0.15 -11.39
C LEU A 177 -7.09 -0.11 -12.86
N THR A 178 -7.82 0.78 -13.54
CA THR A 178 -8.04 0.67 -14.99
C THR A 178 -6.73 0.86 -15.75
N THR A 179 -5.92 1.84 -15.37
CA THR A 179 -4.56 2.04 -15.92
C THR A 179 -3.67 0.82 -15.67
N VAL A 180 -3.72 0.24 -14.47
CA VAL A 180 -2.97 -0.98 -14.13
C VAL A 180 -3.44 -2.18 -14.98
N ALA A 181 -4.75 -2.37 -15.11
CA ALA A 181 -5.32 -3.46 -15.90
C ALA A 181 -4.94 -3.35 -17.38
N GLU A 182 -4.97 -2.15 -17.96
CA GLU A 182 -4.55 -1.91 -19.34
C GLU A 182 -3.07 -2.21 -19.56
N ALA A 183 -2.21 -1.82 -18.61
CA ALA A 183 -0.76 -2.05 -18.69
C ALA A 183 -0.39 -3.55 -18.73
N VAL A 184 -1.22 -4.42 -18.17
CA VAL A 184 -1.00 -5.88 -18.13
C VAL A 184 -1.91 -6.65 -19.08
N GLY A 185 -2.71 -5.97 -19.91
CA GLY A 185 -3.65 -6.61 -20.83
C GLY A 185 -4.83 -7.31 -20.15
N SER A 186 -5.13 -6.95 -18.90
CA SER A 186 -6.29 -7.47 -18.16
C SER A 186 -7.59 -6.86 -18.68
N THR A 187 -8.63 -7.69 -18.74
CA THR A 187 -10.00 -7.28 -19.09
C THR A 187 -10.75 -6.67 -17.91
N TRP A 188 -10.13 -6.54 -16.74
CA TRP A 188 -10.78 -5.96 -15.56
C TRP A 188 -11.27 -4.53 -15.87
N ARG A 189 -12.50 -4.23 -15.45
CA ARG A 189 -13.10 -2.90 -15.51
C ARG A 189 -13.96 -2.69 -14.26
N PRO A 190 -14.08 -1.46 -13.75
CA PRO A 190 -14.97 -1.19 -12.64
C PRO A 190 -16.41 -1.47 -13.05
N VAL A 191 -17.17 -2.15 -12.19
CA VAL A 191 -18.57 -2.45 -12.43
C VAL A 191 -19.42 -1.24 -12.01
N PRO A 192 -20.19 -0.62 -12.93
CA PRO A 192 -21.01 0.55 -12.60
C PRO A 192 -22.04 0.26 -11.50
N GLY A 193 -22.31 1.25 -10.65
CA GLY A 193 -23.33 1.16 -9.61
C GLY A 193 -22.99 0.26 -8.43
N GLN A 194 -21.77 -0.28 -8.36
CA GLN A 194 -21.32 -1.03 -7.20
C GLN A 194 -21.03 -0.12 -6.00
N PRO A 195 -21.41 -0.54 -4.78
CA PRO A 195 -21.15 0.22 -3.57
C PRO A 195 -19.65 0.50 -3.41
N GLY A 196 -19.36 1.69 -2.88
CA GLY A 196 -18.02 2.16 -2.60
C GLY A 196 -17.37 1.43 -1.41
N PHE A 197 -16.08 1.66 -1.18
CA PHE A 197 -15.36 1.01 -0.09
C PHE A 197 -15.95 1.34 1.29
N ALA A 198 -16.26 2.61 1.53
CA ALA A 198 -16.85 3.04 2.81
C ALA A 198 -18.20 2.37 3.08
N GLU A 199 -19.04 2.26 2.05
CA GLU A 199 -20.35 1.60 2.14
C GLU A 199 -20.21 0.09 2.41
N ARG A 200 -19.31 -0.59 1.68
CA ARG A 200 -19.01 -2.02 1.92
C ARG A 200 -18.47 -2.27 3.32
N ARG A 201 -17.60 -1.39 3.79
CA ARG A 201 -17.03 -1.49 5.14
C ARG A 201 -18.11 -1.31 6.21
N ALA A 202 -19.04 -0.38 6.02
CA ALA A 202 -20.19 -0.23 6.91
C ALA A 202 -21.07 -1.49 6.93
N GLN A 203 -21.44 -2.02 5.76
CA GLN A 203 -22.23 -3.24 5.63
C GLN A 203 -21.56 -4.46 6.30
N MET A 204 -20.23 -4.59 6.18
CA MET A 204 -19.48 -5.66 6.85
C MET A 204 -19.52 -5.51 8.38
N LEU A 205 -19.38 -4.29 8.90
CA LEU A 205 -19.47 -4.02 10.33
C LEU A 205 -20.87 -4.29 10.87
N ASP A 206 -21.91 -3.89 10.14
CA ASP A 206 -23.31 -4.18 10.50
C ASP A 206 -23.56 -5.70 10.53
N THR A 207 -23.07 -6.43 9.53
CA THR A 207 -23.18 -7.90 9.49
C THR A 207 -22.48 -8.57 10.68
N LEU A 208 -21.29 -8.09 11.07
CA LEU A 208 -20.58 -8.59 12.24
C LEU A 208 -21.33 -8.26 13.54
N ALA A 209 -21.89 -7.06 13.65
CA ALA A 209 -22.68 -6.66 14.81
C ALA A 209 -23.93 -7.54 14.96
N ASP A 210 -24.66 -7.78 13.88
CA ASP A 210 -25.83 -8.65 13.87
C ASP A 210 -25.47 -10.09 14.30
N ALA A 211 -24.37 -10.64 13.77
CA ALA A 211 -23.89 -11.97 14.15
C ALA A 211 -23.48 -12.06 15.63
N LEU A 212 -22.90 -10.99 16.20
CA LEU A 212 -22.59 -10.93 17.62
C LEU A 212 -23.86 -10.88 18.47
N VAL A 213 -24.86 -10.10 18.08
CA VAL A 213 -26.17 -10.06 18.77
C VAL A 213 -26.86 -11.43 18.72
N GLU A 214 -26.76 -12.14 17.60
CA GLU A 214 -27.42 -13.44 17.42
C GLU A 214 -26.71 -14.58 18.17
N HIS A 215 -25.38 -14.55 18.23
CA HIS A 215 -24.60 -15.72 18.68
C HIS A 215 -23.78 -15.50 19.96
N VAL A 216 -23.75 -14.28 20.51
CA VAL A 216 -23.02 -13.97 21.74
C VAL A 216 -23.98 -13.43 22.79
N ASP A 217 -23.87 -13.95 24.01
CA ASP A 217 -24.52 -13.37 25.19
C ASP A 217 -23.80 -12.06 25.56
N LEU A 218 -24.20 -10.98 24.88
CA LEU A 218 -23.60 -9.66 25.05
C LEU A 218 -23.80 -9.12 26.46
N ASP A 219 -24.91 -9.45 27.13
CA ASP A 219 -25.19 -9.02 28.50
C ASP A 219 -24.21 -9.66 29.49
N ALA A 220 -23.98 -10.97 29.37
CA ALA A 220 -22.98 -11.66 30.18
C ALA A 220 -21.56 -11.15 29.92
N LEU A 221 -21.24 -10.81 28.67
CA LEU A 221 -19.92 -10.28 28.27
C LEU A 221 -19.69 -8.87 28.82
N LEU A 222 -20.68 -7.98 28.72
CA LEU A 222 -20.62 -6.62 29.26
C LEU A 222 -20.55 -6.61 30.79
N ALA A 223 -21.30 -7.49 31.47
CA ALA A 223 -21.26 -7.62 32.92
C ALA A 223 -19.88 -8.02 33.46
N ARG A 224 -19.07 -8.77 32.67
CA ARG A 224 -17.69 -9.15 33.04
C ARG A 224 -16.62 -8.14 32.63
N ALA A 225 -16.89 -7.31 31.63
CA ALA A 225 -15.95 -6.28 31.20
C ALA A 225 -16.01 -5.02 32.07
N LEU A 226 -17.16 -4.77 32.72
CA LEU A 226 -17.44 -3.57 33.50
C LEU A 226 -17.48 -3.80 35.02
N GLY A 227 -17.27 -5.04 35.48
CA GLY A 227 -17.21 -5.42 36.90
C GLY A 227 -15.84 -5.93 37.29
#